data_AF-A0A7L2YA70-F1
#
_entry.id   AF-A0A7L2YA70-F1
#
_cell.length_a   1.000
_cell.length_b   1.000
_cell.length_c   1.000
_cell.angle_alpha   90.00
_cell.angle_beta   90.00
_cell.angle_gamma   90.00
#
_symmetry.space_group_name_H-M   'P 1'
#
loop_
_entity.id
_entity.type
_entity.pdbx_description
1 polymer ?
#
loop_
_entity_poly.entity_id
_entity_poly.type
_entity_poly.pdbx_seq_one_letter_code
_entity_poly.pdbx_strand_id
1 'polypeptide(L)'
;MFSRSGYQALPLGDFDRFQQSSIGLYGAQKGFFSFGSKQDALGLAGNTADSSQGWLSWICHGIITSLVFLLMVATFPISGWFALKIVPTYERMIIFRLGRIRAPQGPGMVLLLPFIDHWQRVDLRTRAFNVPPCKLTSKDGAIISMGADVQYRVWDPVLSVMMVKDLIVATRMTAQNAMTKTLGKKNLREIQVEKLKIGEQLLLEINDMTKSWGLEVDRVELSMEAVLQPPRENLVGPLATVPPIAGLEGLDGTIQQLAAHFFSHTVPLGGSKTGATEAADNVEMVNEVEPPTTALLPTAGSAWRKPSADELLSAVGPVLSEALVTQVGASYQVNIALPSGTWSTYFIDLSSGSGRAGRGVPEGRPDVILEVAEKDLQDLFSGDLRPLNAYMSGKLQVKGDLHLALKLEELVKAMKQHR
;
A
#
# COMPACT_ATOMS: atom_id res chain seq x y z
N MET A 1 1.77 34.15 30.60
CA MET A 1 3.23 34.15 30.84
C MET A 1 3.68 32.71 30.98
N PHE A 2 4.06 32.09 29.86
CA PHE A 2 4.52 30.70 29.80
C PHE A 2 6.03 30.68 29.97
N SER A 3 6.52 30.01 31.01
CA SER A 3 7.93 29.65 31.13
C SER A 3 8.00 28.17 31.48
N ARG A 4 8.35 27.35 30.49
CA ARG A 4 8.89 25.99 30.62
C ARG A 4 9.52 25.59 29.29
N SER A 5 10.63 26.26 28.95
CA SER A 5 11.63 25.68 28.05
C SER A 5 12.68 25.04 28.94
N GLY A 6 12.63 23.72 29.02
CA GLY A 6 13.55 22.89 29.79
C GLY A 6 13.77 21.61 29.00
N TYR A 7 14.32 21.73 27.79
CA TYR A 7 14.92 20.59 27.11
C TYR A 7 16.18 20.22 27.88
N GLN A 8 16.03 19.32 28.85
CA GLN A 8 17.15 18.67 29.49
C GLN A 8 17.63 17.58 28.53
N ALA A 9 18.81 17.77 27.94
CA ALA A 9 19.46 16.74 27.15
C ALA A 9 19.59 15.49 28.02
N LEU A 10 18.88 14.43 27.66
CA LEU A 10 19.09 13.12 28.26
C LEU A 10 20.58 12.78 28.08
N PRO A 11 21.31 12.41 29.15
CA PRO A 11 22.69 11.99 29.01
C PRO A 11 22.71 10.85 28.00
N LEU A 12 23.62 10.96 27.01
CA LEU A 12 23.89 9.90 26.04
C LEU A 12 24.00 8.61 26.84
N GLY A 13 22.98 7.75 26.72
CA GLY A 13 22.85 6.57 27.55
C GLY A 13 24.14 5.79 27.47
N ASP A 14 24.73 5.56 28.63
CA ASP A 14 25.94 4.77 28.83
C ASP A 14 25.68 3.37 28.24
N PHE A 15 26.13 3.16 26.99
CA PHE A 15 25.84 1.96 26.19
C PHE A 15 26.43 0.69 26.84
N ASP A 16 27.35 0.85 27.79
CA ASP A 16 27.96 -0.24 28.53
C ASP A 16 27.08 -0.80 29.66
N ARG A 17 26.05 -0.07 30.12
CA ARG A 17 25.26 -0.50 31.29
C ARG A 17 24.20 -1.58 30.98
N PHE A 18 23.75 -1.65 29.73
CA PHE A 18 22.74 -2.64 29.31
C PHE A 18 23.33 -3.86 28.59
N GLN A 19 24.65 -3.90 28.36
CA GLN A 19 25.34 -5.13 27.98
C GLN A 19 25.55 -6.10 29.15
N GLN A 20 25.23 -5.68 30.39
CA GLN A 20 25.55 -6.40 31.63
C GLN A 20 24.35 -6.88 32.45
N SER A 21 23.10 -6.65 32.01
CA SER A 21 21.90 -7.02 32.76
C SER A 21 21.02 -8.04 32.04
N SER A 22 21.62 -9.10 31.51
CA SER A 22 20.97 -10.41 31.44
C SER A 22 22.06 -11.46 31.34
N ILE A 23 22.07 -12.40 32.28
CA ILE A 23 23.06 -13.47 32.53
C ILE A 23 24.14 -13.03 33.53
N GLY A 24 23.79 -13.13 34.81
CA GLY A 24 24.77 -13.33 35.86
C GLY A 24 25.35 -14.74 35.77
N LEU A 25 26.68 -14.84 35.71
CA LEU A 25 27.50 -15.54 36.71
C LEU A 25 28.98 -15.28 36.35
N TYR A 26 29.73 -14.81 37.35
CA TYR A 26 31.14 -14.48 37.23
C TYR A 26 32.01 -15.73 37.06
N GLY A 27 32.93 -15.66 36.08
CA GLY A 27 34.10 -16.50 35.92
C GLY A 27 35.08 -15.77 35.01
N ALA A 28 35.93 -14.95 35.60
CA ALA A 28 36.93 -14.13 34.93
C ALA A 28 38.00 -14.96 34.21
N GLN A 29 38.45 -14.52 33.02
CA GLN A 29 39.88 -14.30 32.78
C GLN A 29 40.14 -13.58 31.45
N LYS A 30 41.00 -12.56 31.52
CA LYS A 30 41.72 -11.96 30.38
C LYS A 30 42.44 -13.05 29.56
N GLY A 31 42.41 -12.91 28.24
CA GLY A 31 43.19 -13.76 27.34
C GLY A 31 43.23 -13.21 25.91
N PHE A 32 44.37 -12.60 25.59
CA PHE A 32 44.84 -12.24 24.26
C PHE A 32 44.95 -13.54 23.43
N PHE A 33 44.40 -13.57 22.20
CA PHE A 33 44.26 -14.73 21.29
C PHE A 33 43.20 -15.79 21.68
N SER A 34 42.06 -15.80 20.97
CA SER A 34 41.34 -17.05 20.67
C SER A 34 40.49 -16.91 19.41
N PHE A 35 40.87 -17.69 18.39
CA PHE A 35 40.11 -18.03 17.21
C PHE A 35 39.22 -19.22 17.59
N GLY A 36 37.90 -19.02 17.72
CA GLY A 36 37.01 -20.08 18.20
C GLY A 36 35.53 -19.77 18.05
N SER A 37 34.87 -20.62 17.27
CA SER A 37 33.43 -20.74 17.00
C SER A 37 32.51 -20.54 18.21
N LYS A 38 31.38 -19.87 18.00
CA LYS A 38 30.16 -20.11 18.78
C LYS A 38 28.98 -20.30 17.81
N GLN A 39 28.66 -21.58 17.58
CA GLN A 39 27.42 -22.02 16.96
C GLN A 39 26.29 -21.86 17.99
N ASP A 40 25.28 -21.05 17.66
CA ASP A 40 24.00 -21.09 18.36
C ASP A 40 23.10 -22.11 17.68
N ALA A 41 22.71 -23.12 18.45
CA ALA A 41 21.87 -24.23 18.05
C ALA A 41 20.39 -23.92 18.35
N LEU A 42 19.58 -23.84 17.30
CA LEU A 42 18.14 -24.11 17.32
C LEU A 42 17.84 -24.98 16.09
N GLY A 43 17.53 -26.26 16.33
CA GLY A 43 17.37 -27.33 15.33
C GLY A 43 16.31 -27.03 14.26
N LEU A 44 16.19 -27.79 13.17
CA LEU A 44 16.35 -29.23 12.99
C LEU A 44 16.49 -29.50 11.47
N ALA A 45 17.12 -30.63 11.12
CA ALA A 45 17.17 -31.28 9.79
C ALA A 45 18.34 -30.93 8.83
N GLY A 46 19.32 -31.86 8.77
CA GLY A 46 19.87 -32.43 7.54
C GLY A 46 20.88 -31.63 6.71
N ASN A 47 22.19 -31.91 6.87
CA ASN A 47 23.03 -32.53 5.82
C ASN A 47 24.52 -32.48 6.20
N THR A 48 25.17 -33.64 6.15
CA THR A 48 26.61 -33.85 6.36
C THR A 48 27.49 -33.40 5.18
N ALA A 49 26.96 -32.58 4.27
CA ALA A 49 27.66 -32.04 3.10
C ALA A 49 28.10 -30.57 3.27
N ASP A 50 27.64 -29.86 4.31
CA ASP A 50 27.90 -28.42 4.48
C ASP A 50 29.27 -28.09 5.11
N SER A 51 29.96 -29.07 5.69
CA SER A 51 31.24 -28.86 6.38
C SER A 51 32.41 -28.58 5.42
N SER A 52 32.41 -29.21 4.24
CA SER A 52 33.47 -29.05 3.22
C SER A 52 33.32 -27.79 2.36
N GLN A 53 32.15 -27.15 2.38
CA GLN A 53 31.95 -25.87 1.69
C GLN A 53 32.45 -24.68 2.54
N GLY A 54 32.42 -24.82 3.87
CA GLY A 54 32.86 -23.79 4.82
C GLY A 54 34.37 -23.51 4.78
N TRP A 55 35.21 -24.55 4.87
CA TRP A 55 36.68 -24.38 4.97
C TRP A 55 37.31 -23.80 3.69
N LEU A 56 36.91 -24.29 2.51
CA LEU A 56 37.37 -23.76 1.21
C LEU A 56 36.91 -22.32 1.00
N SER A 57 35.66 -21.99 1.36
CA SER A 57 35.16 -20.61 1.30
C SER A 57 35.95 -19.68 2.22
N TRP A 58 36.35 -20.16 3.39
CA TRP A 58 37.13 -19.39 4.35
C TRP A 58 38.55 -19.13 3.84
N ILE A 59 39.20 -20.14 3.25
CA ILE A 59 40.53 -20.04 2.63
C ILE A 59 40.49 -19.08 1.43
N CYS A 60 39.53 -19.24 0.51
CA CYS A 60 39.37 -18.35 -0.65
C CYS A 60 39.13 -16.90 -0.22
N HIS A 61 38.28 -16.67 0.78
CA HIS A 61 38.05 -15.34 1.34
C HIS A 61 39.34 -14.76 1.94
N GLY A 62 40.12 -15.56 2.65
CA GLY A 62 41.44 -15.16 3.18
C GLY A 62 42.43 -14.77 2.09
N ILE A 63 42.53 -15.58 1.03
CA ILE A 63 43.44 -15.31 -0.11
C ILE A 63 43.03 -14.03 -0.84
N ILE A 64 41.75 -13.86 -1.16
CA ILE A 64 41.24 -12.67 -1.88
C ILE A 64 41.48 -11.40 -1.04
N THR A 65 41.18 -11.46 0.26
CA THR A 65 41.41 -10.31 1.15
C THR A 65 42.88 -9.96 1.31
N SER A 66 43.76 -10.96 1.39
CA SER A 66 45.21 -10.78 1.42
C SER A 66 45.75 -10.17 0.12
N LEU A 67 45.31 -10.66 -1.04
CA LEU A 67 45.71 -10.15 -2.36
C LEU A 67 45.34 -8.67 -2.53
N VAL A 68 44.11 -8.29 -2.20
CA VAL A 68 43.66 -6.89 -2.32
C VAL A 68 44.34 -6.00 -1.30
N PHE A 69 44.61 -6.49 -0.08
CA PHE A 69 45.40 -5.76 0.89
C PHE A 69 46.85 -5.53 0.39
N LEU A 70 47.48 -6.53 -0.22
CA LEU A 70 48.81 -6.39 -0.82
C LEU A 70 48.82 -5.38 -1.97
N LEU A 71 47.80 -5.40 -2.82
CA LEU A 71 47.63 -4.42 -3.90
C LEU A 71 47.41 -3.00 -3.34
N MET A 72 46.65 -2.86 -2.24
CA MET A 72 46.46 -1.60 -1.53
C MET A 72 47.79 -1.02 -1.01
N VAL A 73 48.67 -1.88 -0.46
CA VAL A 73 50.00 -1.47 0.01
C VAL A 73 50.91 -1.10 -1.16
N ALA A 74 50.90 -1.88 -2.26
CA ALA A 74 51.71 -1.61 -3.45
C ALA A 74 51.35 -0.29 -4.15
N THR A 75 50.09 0.14 -4.05
CA THR A 75 49.56 1.38 -4.64
C THR A 75 49.53 2.57 -3.67
N PHE A 76 50.19 2.45 -2.52
CA PHE A 76 50.40 3.56 -1.59
C PHE A 76 51.30 4.63 -2.24
N PRO A 77 51.02 5.95 -2.10
CA PRO A 77 50.10 6.62 -1.17
C PRO A 77 48.67 6.86 -1.67
N ILE A 78 48.41 6.67 -2.97
CA ILE A 78 47.15 7.06 -3.62
C ILE A 78 45.96 6.29 -3.02
N SER A 79 46.13 4.99 -2.76
CA SER A 79 45.09 4.14 -2.18
C SER A 79 44.73 4.51 -0.73
N GLY A 80 45.70 4.99 0.05
CA GLY A 80 45.50 5.36 1.46
C GLY A 80 44.51 6.52 1.62
N TRP A 81 44.51 7.48 0.69
CA TRP A 81 43.57 8.60 0.71
C TRP A 81 42.12 8.17 0.45
N PHE A 82 41.90 7.15 -0.39
CA PHE A 82 40.56 6.62 -0.68
C PHE A 82 40.07 5.61 0.35
N ALA A 83 40.98 4.83 0.94
CA ALA A 83 40.66 3.79 1.92
C ALA A 83 40.31 4.35 3.31
N LEU A 84 40.87 5.51 3.66
CA LEU A 84 40.70 6.10 4.98
C LEU A 84 39.48 7.01 5.02
N LYS A 85 38.42 6.57 5.69
CA LYS A 85 37.17 7.33 5.79
C LYS A 85 36.87 7.67 7.24
N ILE A 86 36.61 8.95 7.49
CA ILE A 86 36.24 9.46 8.81
C ILE A 86 34.72 9.35 8.96
N VAL A 87 34.28 8.74 10.07
CA VAL A 87 32.88 8.57 10.45
C VAL A 87 32.60 9.45 11.68
N PRO A 88 31.58 10.33 11.63
CA PRO A 88 31.24 11.19 12.76
C PRO A 88 30.62 10.40 13.93
N THR A 89 30.65 10.98 15.14
CA THR A 89 30.18 10.35 16.40
C THR A 89 28.74 9.84 16.37
N TYR A 90 27.88 10.50 15.60
CA TYR A 90 26.44 10.22 15.53
C TYR A 90 26.05 9.24 14.41
N GLU A 91 27.02 8.79 13.60
CA GLU A 91 26.80 7.78 12.57
C GLU A 91 27.49 6.48 12.95
N ARG A 92 26.90 5.36 12.50
CA ARG A 92 27.55 4.06 12.51
C ARG A 92 27.75 3.61 11.08
N MET A 93 28.88 2.96 10.83
CA MET A 93 29.20 2.43 9.52
C MET A 93 29.16 0.91 9.54
N ILE A 94 28.32 0.34 8.68
CA ILE A 94 28.22 -1.09 8.47
C ILE A 94 29.05 -1.42 7.24
N ILE A 95 29.88 -2.45 7.36
CA ILE A 95 30.77 -2.88 6.28
C ILE A 95 30.39 -4.30 5.90
N PHE A 96 30.11 -4.46 4.61
CA PHE A 96 29.91 -5.74 3.96
C PHE A 96 31.18 -6.09 3.19
N ARG A 97 31.82 -7.19 3.56
CA ARG A 97 33.02 -7.69 2.90
C ARG A 97 32.67 -9.00 2.20
N LEU A 98 32.72 -9.02 0.87
CA LEU A 98 32.39 -10.21 0.08
C LEU A 98 31.05 -10.86 0.50
N GLY A 99 30.03 -10.04 0.75
CA GLY A 99 28.70 -10.50 1.18
C GLY A 99 28.59 -10.93 2.66
N ARG A 100 29.66 -10.85 3.45
CA ARG A 100 29.62 -11.11 4.90
C ARG A 100 29.58 -9.79 5.67
N ILE A 101 28.69 -9.73 6.67
CA ILE A 101 28.58 -8.57 7.55
C ILE A 101 29.71 -8.57 8.59
N ARG A 102 30.33 -7.40 8.79
CA ARG A 102 31.27 -7.14 9.89
C ARG A 102 30.55 -6.45 11.05
N ALA A 103 31.15 -6.51 12.23
CA ALA A 103 30.69 -5.73 13.37
C ALA A 103 30.60 -4.24 13.01
N PRO A 104 29.54 -3.54 13.46
CA PRO A 104 29.32 -2.13 13.14
C PRO A 104 30.50 -1.31 13.68
N GLN A 105 31.12 -0.54 12.79
CA GLN A 105 32.26 0.28 13.17
C GLN A 105 31.78 1.56 13.85
N GLY A 106 32.41 1.85 14.98
CA GLY A 106 32.18 3.07 15.73
C GLY A 106 32.78 4.31 15.07
N PRO A 107 32.60 5.48 15.69
CA PRO A 107 33.09 6.73 15.15
C PRO A 107 34.62 6.79 15.16
N GLY A 108 35.18 7.53 14.20
CA GLY A 108 36.62 7.65 14.02
C GLY A 108 37.07 7.27 12.61
N MET A 109 38.32 6.89 12.50
CA MET A 109 38.96 6.53 11.23
C MET A 109 38.75 5.05 10.96
N VAL A 110 38.04 4.74 9.88
CA VAL A 110 37.78 3.37 9.47
C VAL A 110 38.45 3.12 8.13
N LEU A 111 39.26 2.05 8.08
CA LEU A 111 39.95 1.61 6.87
C LEU A 111 39.02 0.71 6.06
N LEU A 112 38.67 1.16 4.86
CA LEU A 112 37.85 0.43 3.90
C LEU A 112 38.74 -0.11 2.78
N LEU A 113 38.64 -1.40 2.48
CA LEU A 113 39.38 -1.96 1.35
C LEU A 113 38.67 -1.59 0.04
N PRO A 114 39.35 -0.92 -0.90
CA PRO A 114 38.77 -0.62 -2.21
C PRO A 114 38.39 -1.93 -2.93
N PHE A 115 37.35 -1.87 -3.77
CA PHE A 115 36.77 -2.98 -4.57
C PHE A 115 36.03 -4.08 -3.81
N ILE A 116 36.41 -4.42 -2.58
CA ILE A 116 35.79 -5.52 -1.83
C ILE A 116 34.71 -5.03 -0.85
N ASP A 117 34.98 -3.92 -0.16
CA ASP A 117 34.15 -3.48 0.96
C ASP A 117 33.02 -2.57 0.45
N HIS A 118 31.77 -2.98 0.68
CA HIS A 118 30.61 -2.12 0.57
C HIS A 118 30.30 -1.52 1.95
N TRP A 119 30.17 -0.21 2.02
CA TRP A 119 29.90 0.49 3.27
C TRP A 119 28.56 1.22 3.20
N GLN A 120 27.81 1.18 4.30
CA GLN A 120 26.57 1.92 4.48
C GLN A 120 26.62 2.67 5.80
N ARG A 121 26.26 3.95 5.76
CA ARG A 121 26.18 4.80 6.95
C ARG A 121 24.75 4.87 7.44
N VAL A 122 24.57 4.73 8.74
CA VAL A 122 23.29 4.86 9.42
C VAL A 122 23.43 5.88 10.53
N ASP A 123 22.52 6.85 10.54
CA ASP A 123 22.47 7.90 11.56
C ASP A 123 21.66 7.39 12.75
N LEU A 124 22.20 7.60 13.95
CA LEU A 124 21.57 7.19 15.21
C LEU A 124 20.75 8.30 15.87
N ARG A 125 20.65 9.48 15.25
CA ARG A 125 19.84 10.59 15.78
C ARG A 125 18.36 10.34 15.58
N THR A 126 17.54 10.92 16.46
CA THR A 126 16.09 10.94 16.30
C THR A 126 15.75 11.73 15.03
N ARG A 127 14.94 11.12 14.16
CA ARG A 127 14.42 11.70 12.92
C ARG A 127 12.91 11.70 12.96
N ALA A 128 12.31 12.68 12.30
CA ALA A 128 10.86 12.77 12.13
C ALA A 128 10.50 12.51 10.67
N PHE A 129 9.39 11.82 10.44
CA PHE A 129 8.78 11.74 9.13
C PHE A 129 7.26 11.78 9.25
N ASN A 130 6.66 12.39 8.25
CA ASN A 130 5.21 12.43 8.12
C ASN A 130 4.67 11.15 7.45
N VAL A 131 3.59 10.66 8.03
CA VAL A 131 2.71 9.65 7.45
C VAL A 131 1.66 10.39 6.61
N PRO A 132 1.49 10.02 5.32
CA PRO A 132 0.55 10.69 4.44
C PRO A 132 -0.89 10.58 4.96
N PRO A 133 -1.70 11.63 4.76
CA PRO A 133 -3.07 11.66 5.25
C PRO A 133 -3.95 10.61 4.55
N CYS A 134 -4.69 9.84 5.34
CA CYS A 134 -5.57 8.78 4.86
C CYS A 134 -7.04 9.09 5.18
N LYS A 135 -7.94 8.76 4.25
CA LYS A 135 -9.39 8.88 4.46
C LYS A 135 -9.89 7.66 5.23
N LEU A 136 -10.44 7.89 6.41
CA LEU A 136 -10.88 6.85 7.34
C LEU A 136 -12.33 7.10 7.76
N THR A 137 -13.09 6.01 7.91
CA THR A 137 -14.45 6.06 8.46
C THR A 137 -14.39 5.70 9.94
N SER A 138 -14.83 6.63 10.79
CA SER A 138 -14.97 6.43 12.23
C SER A 138 -16.21 5.58 12.55
N LYS A 139 -16.31 5.07 13.78
CA LYS A 139 -17.45 4.28 14.26
C LYS A 139 -18.80 5.02 14.12
N ASP A 140 -18.80 6.34 14.23
CA ASP A 140 -20.00 7.18 14.07
C ASP A 140 -20.38 7.45 12.60
N GLY A 141 -19.68 6.83 11.64
CA GLY A 141 -19.90 7.07 10.21
C GLY A 141 -19.32 8.38 9.67
N ALA A 142 -18.56 9.12 10.48
CA ALA A 142 -17.83 10.31 10.03
C ALA A 142 -16.64 9.92 9.15
N ILE A 143 -16.45 10.65 8.04
CA ILE A 143 -15.30 10.49 7.15
C ILE A 143 -14.28 11.56 7.48
N ILE A 144 -13.11 11.13 7.97
CA ILE A 144 -12.02 12.01 8.40
C ILE A 144 -10.74 11.73 7.62
N SER A 145 -9.99 12.78 7.31
CA SER A 145 -8.65 12.69 6.78
C SER A 145 -7.64 12.92 7.91
N MET A 146 -6.88 11.89 8.24
CA MET A 146 -5.88 11.94 9.31
C MET A 146 -4.51 11.48 8.84
N GLY A 147 -3.49 12.22 9.23
CA GLY A 147 -2.08 11.85 9.13
C GLY A 147 -1.44 11.74 10.51
N ALA A 148 -0.13 11.49 10.54
CA ALA A 148 0.67 11.51 11.76
C ALA A 148 2.09 11.96 11.47
N ASP A 149 2.73 12.55 12.46
CA ASP A 149 4.17 12.73 12.52
C ASP A 149 4.76 11.67 13.47
N VAL A 150 5.75 10.93 13.00
CA VAL A 150 6.40 9.85 13.75
C VAL A 150 7.86 10.21 13.96
N GLN A 151 8.25 10.32 15.21
CA GLN A 151 9.64 10.51 15.64
C GLN A 151 10.23 9.17 16.01
N TYR A 152 11.34 8.81 15.38
CA TYR A 152 11.99 7.52 15.54
C TYR A 152 13.50 7.67 15.64
N ARG A 153 14.14 6.67 16.22
CA ARG A 153 15.59 6.57 16.35
C ARG A 153 16.05 5.14 16.07
N VAL A 154 17.12 4.99 15.29
CA VAL A 154 17.73 3.67 15.05
C VAL A 154 18.56 3.29 16.27
N TRP A 155 18.25 2.16 16.91
CA TRP A 155 19.02 1.66 18.06
C TRP A 155 20.08 0.65 17.63
N ASP A 156 19.76 -0.22 16.65
CA ASP A 156 20.71 -1.17 16.06
C ASP A 156 20.84 -0.94 14.55
N PRO A 157 21.99 -0.41 14.08
CA PRO A 157 22.21 -0.18 12.67
C PRO A 157 22.28 -1.50 11.87
N VAL A 158 22.75 -2.60 12.47
CA VAL A 158 22.89 -3.88 11.78
C VAL A 158 21.53 -4.44 11.39
N LEU A 159 20.60 -4.53 12.36
CA LEU A 159 19.24 -4.99 12.10
C LEU A 159 18.50 -4.09 11.11
N SER A 160 18.69 -2.76 11.20
CA SER A 160 18.03 -1.79 10.31
C SER A 160 18.36 -2.00 8.84
N VAL A 161 19.56 -2.49 8.50
CA VAL A 161 19.96 -2.72 7.10
C VAL A 161 19.67 -4.15 6.66
N MET A 162 19.73 -5.12 7.58
CA MET A 162 19.55 -6.53 7.25
C MET A 162 18.08 -6.94 7.12
N MET A 163 17.19 -6.38 7.95
CA MET A 163 15.81 -6.85 8.05
C MET A 163 14.89 -6.23 7.00
N VAL A 164 15.08 -4.95 6.67
CA VAL A 164 14.19 -4.19 5.79
C VAL A 164 15.02 -3.32 4.84
N LYS A 165 14.71 -3.38 3.55
CA LYS A 165 15.39 -2.57 2.52
C LYS A 165 15.17 -1.07 2.73
N ASP A 166 13.91 -0.65 2.83
CA ASP A 166 13.51 0.75 3.00
C ASP A 166 12.76 0.92 4.32
N LEU A 167 13.52 1.17 5.40
CA LEU A 167 12.99 1.29 6.76
C LEU A 167 11.86 2.33 6.84
N ILE A 168 12.05 3.52 6.25
CA ILE A 168 11.09 4.63 6.33
C ILE A 168 9.77 4.26 5.65
N VAL A 169 9.82 3.58 4.50
CA VAL A 169 8.61 3.20 3.75
C VAL A 169 7.85 2.12 4.51
N ALA A 170 8.55 1.11 5.03
CA ALA A 170 7.94 0.05 5.83
C ALA A 170 7.28 0.61 7.11
N THR A 171 7.99 1.44 7.87
CA THR A 171 7.44 2.06 9.09
C THR A 171 6.25 2.97 8.77
N ARG A 172 6.27 3.71 7.66
CA ARG A 172 5.13 4.52 7.21
C ARG A 172 3.89 3.67 6.96
N MET A 173 4.03 2.54 6.28
CA MET A 173 2.91 1.62 6.02
C MET A 173 2.39 0.99 7.31
N THR A 174 3.29 0.58 8.21
CA THR A 174 2.90 0.06 9.53
C THR A 174 2.15 1.09 10.36
N ALA A 175 2.64 2.33 10.39
CA ALA A 175 1.99 3.42 11.10
C ALA A 175 0.60 3.74 10.54
N GLN A 176 0.46 3.76 9.21
CA GLN A 176 -0.83 3.95 8.53
C GLN A 176 -1.82 2.83 8.86
N ASN A 177 -1.37 1.58 8.87
CA ASN A 177 -2.21 0.42 9.18
C ASN A 177 -2.67 0.44 10.65
N ALA A 178 -1.74 0.70 11.59
CA ALA A 178 -2.05 0.77 13.01
C ALA A 178 -2.98 1.96 13.34
N MET A 179 -2.77 3.10 12.69
CA MET A 179 -3.66 4.27 12.76
C MET A 179 -5.07 3.92 12.27
N THR A 180 -5.18 3.33 11.08
CA THR A 180 -6.48 2.93 10.50
C THR A 180 -7.24 1.99 11.42
N LYS A 181 -6.56 0.98 11.96
CA LYS A 181 -7.11 -0.03 12.88
C LYS A 181 -7.58 0.57 14.20
N THR A 182 -6.85 1.53 14.76
CA THR A 182 -7.16 2.14 16.06
C THR A 182 -8.23 3.23 15.94
N LEU A 183 -8.15 4.08 14.91
CA LEU A 183 -9.11 5.16 14.68
C LEU A 183 -10.47 4.65 14.21
N GLY A 184 -10.53 3.56 13.43
CA GLY A 184 -11.80 2.98 12.99
C GLY A 184 -12.67 2.46 14.14
N LYS A 185 -12.10 2.18 15.31
CA LYS A 185 -12.83 1.71 16.50
C LYS A 185 -13.34 2.83 17.40
N LYS A 186 -12.88 4.06 17.20
CA LYS A 186 -13.16 5.21 18.07
C LYS A 186 -14.11 6.20 17.41
N ASN A 187 -14.83 6.94 18.24
CA ASN A 187 -15.75 7.98 17.83
C ASN A 187 -15.01 9.28 17.47
N LEU A 188 -15.61 10.14 16.66
CA LEU A 188 -14.94 11.39 16.23
C LEU A 188 -14.61 12.30 17.42
N ARG A 189 -15.56 12.44 18.36
CA ARG A 189 -15.39 13.27 19.56
C ARG A 189 -14.29 12.74 20.46
N GLU A 190 -14.23 11.41 20.64
CA GLU A 190 -13.17 10.74 21.41
C GLU A 190 -11.80 10.95 20.78
N ILE A 191 -11.71 10.88 19.44
CA ILE A 191 -10.46 11.13 18.71
C ILE A 191 -9.93 12.54 18.95
N GLN A 192 -10.82 13.54 18.95
CA GLN A 192 -10.43 14.94 19.17
C GLN A 192 -10.02 15.21 20.63
N VAL A 193 -10.74 14.66 21.60
CA VAL A 193 -10.48 14.88 23.03
C VAL A 193 -9.30 14.04 23.52
N GLU A 194 -9.23 12.77 23.13
CA GLU A 194 -8.27 11.80 23.66
C GLU A 194 -7.04 11.60 22.78
N LYS A 195 -6.77 12.49 21.82
CA LYS A 195 -5.65 12.42 20.86
C LYS A 195 -4.33 11.92 21.46
N LEU A 196 -3.96 12.38 22.65
CA LEU A 196 -2.74 11.98 23.35
C LEU A 196 -2.75 10.49 23.76
N LYS A 197 -3.85 10.00 24.35
CA LYS A 197 -4.00 8.59 24.73
C LYS A 197 -3.98 7.67 23.50
N ILE A 198 -4.55 8.13 22.38
CA ILE A 198 -4.50 7.39 21.11
C ILE A 198 -3.06 7.33 20.58
N GLY A 199 -2.33 8.44 20.67
CA GLY A 199 -0.92 8.50 20.28
C GLY A 199 -0.05 7.50 21.07
N GLU A 200 -0.25 7.40 22.39
CA GLU A 200 0.47 6.43 23.24
C GLU A 200 0.13 4.98 22.88
N GLN A 201 -1.15 4.67 22.64
CA GLN A 201 -1.57 3.33 22.20
C GLN A 201 -0.96 2.96 20.84
N LEU A 202 -0.96 3.91 19.90
CA LEU A 202 -0.38 3.74 18.58
C LEU A 202 1.14 3.56 18.64
N LEU A 203 1.81 4.30 19.53
CA LEU A 203 3.24 4.15 19.77
C LEU A 203 3.58 2.73 20.22
N LEU A 204 2.83 2.16 21.16
CA LEU A 204 3.06 0.79 21.62
C LEU A 204 2.87 -0.25 20.50
N GLU A 205 1.81 -0.11 19.68
CA GLU A 205 1.55 -1.03 18.57
C GLU A 205 2.61 -0.94 17.47
N ILE A 206 3.06 0.27 17.11
CA ILE A 206 4.11 0.45 16.10
C ILE A 206 5.45 -0.05 16.64
N ASN A 207 5.79 0.30 17.89
CA ASN A 207 7.08 -0.03 18.49
C ASN A 207 7.32 -1.54 18.62
N ASP A 208 6.26 -2.32 18.88
CA ASP A 208 6.33 -3.78 18.95
C ASP A 208 6.82 -4.40 17.63
N MET A 209 6.31 -3.89 16.49
CA MET A 209 6.76 -4.33 15.17
C MET A 209 8.14 -3.79 14.81
N THR A 210 8.39 -2.50 15.04
CA THR A 210 9.63 -1.83 14.59
C THR A 210 10.87 -2.26 15.37
N LYS A 211 10.70 -2.78 16.59
CA LYS A 211 11.81 -3.29 17.39
C LYS A 211 12.57 -4.42 16.67
N SER A 212 11.85 -5.29 15.95
CA SER A 212 12.44 -6.36 15.15
C SER A 212 13.31 -5.85 13.98
N TRP A 213 13.11 -4.60 13.57
CA TRP A 213 13.86 -3.94 12.50
C TRP A 213 15.02 -3.08 13.01
N GLY A 214 15.33 -3.08 14.32
CA GLY A 214 16.39 -2.23 14.86
C GLY A 214 15.98 -0.77 15.11
N LEU A 215 14.67 -0.49 15.14
CA LEU A 215 14.09 0.85 15.26
C LEU A 215 13.28 1.04 16.54
N GLU A 216 13.48 2.16 17.22
CA GLU A 216 12.72 2.61 18.38
C GLU A 216 11.90 3.85 18.00
N VAL A 217 10.61 3.87 18.37
CA VAL A 217 9.73 5.02 18.13
C VAL A 217 9.65 5.86 19.41
N ASP A 218 10.15 7.09 19.34
CA ASP A 218 10.21 8.01 20.49
C ASP A 218 8.85 8.66 20.75
N ARG A 219 8.15 9.08 19.68
CA ARG A 219 6.86 9.79 19.79
C ARG A 219 6.02 9.67 18.53
N VAL A 220 4.70 9.61 18.70
CA VAL A 220 3.72 9.67 17.61
C VAL A 220 2.74 10.80 17.86
N GLU A 221 2.68 11.76 16.94
CA GLU A 221 1.73 12.88 16.98
C GLU A 221 0.71 12.75 15.86
N LEU A 222 -0.57 12.59 16.21
CA LEU A 222 -1.64 12.58 15.20
C LEU A 222 -1.83 13.99 14.61
N SER A 223 -2.05 14.10 13.31
CA SER A 223 -2.33 15.37 12.63
C SER A 223 -3.64 15.25 11.88
N MET A 224 -4.62 16.07 12.26
CA MET A 224 -5.93 16.09 11.63
C MET A 224 -5.95 17.17 10.56
N GLU A 225 -6.11 16.77 9.30
CA GLU A 225 -6.05 17.70 8.16
C GLU A 225 -7.44 18.16 7.73
N ALA A 226 -8.44 17.25 7.71
CA ALA A 226 -9.82 17.63 7.37
C ALA A 226 -10.88 16.68 7.96
N VAL A 227 -12.03 17.23 8.39
CA VAL A 227 -13.30 16.47 8.53
C VAL A 227 -14.04 16.62 7.21
N LEU A 228 -14.09 15.56 6.41
CA LEU A 228 -14.75 15.61 5.11
C LEU A 228 -16.27 15.54 5.27
N GLN A 229 -16.77 14.78 6.27
CA GLN A 229 -18.20 14.72 6.61
C GLN A 229 -18.38 14.52 8.13
N PRO A 230 -19.20 15.36 8.82
CA PRO A 230 -19.57 15.11 10.21
C PRO A 230 -20.48 13.86 10.33
N PRO A 231 -20.55 13.22 11.52
CA PRO A 231 -21.41 12.07 11.75
C PRO A 231 -22.85 12.33 11.30
N ARG A 232 -23.45 11.40 10.55
CA ARG A 232 -24.90 11.40 10.30
C ARG A 232 -25.58 10.99 11.60
N GLU A 233 -26.00 11.97 12.40
CA GLU A 233 -26.95 11.70 13.48
C GLU A 233 -28.22 11.12 12.84
N ASN A 234 -28.53 9.86 13.17
CA ASN A 234 -29.86 9.30 12.94
C ASN A 234 -30.84 10.15 13.76
N LEU A 235 -31.44 11.14 13.11
CA LEU A 235 -32.53 11.93 13.67
C LEU A 235 -33.73 11.01 13.91
N VAL A 236 -33.84 10.50 15.14
CA VAL A 236 -35.10 10.10 15.75
C VAL A 236 -35.42 11.16 16.79
N GLY A 237 -36.27 12.13 16.44
CA GLY A 237 -36.77 13.19 17.33
C GLY A 237 -37.45 14.35 16.57
N PRO A 238 -38.54 14.94 17.08
CA PRO A 238 -39.76 15.24 16.32
C PRO A 238 -39.76 16.61 15.61
N LEU A 239 -40.47 16.68 14.47
CA LEU A 239 -41.07 17.89 13.89
C LEU A 239 -40.30 19.20 14.12
N ALA A 240 -39.18 19.39 13.42
CA ALA A 240 -38.53 20.69 13.34
C ALA A 240 -39.32 21.59 12.37
N THR A 241 -40.23 22.36 12.96
CA THR A 241 -40.49 23.78 12.70
C THR A 241 -39.64 24.40 11.57
N VAL A 242 -40.30 24.65 10.45
CA VAL A 242 -39.86 25.54 9.37
C VAL A 242 -39.80 26.98 9.93
N PRO A 243 -38.81 27.82 9.57
CA PRO A 243 -38.79 29.22 10.00
C PRO A 243 -39.99 29.97 9.38
N PRO A 244 -40.57 30.97 10.07
CA PRO A 244 -41.70 31.69 9.51
C PRO A 244 -41.21 32.58 8.37
N ILE A 245 -41.65 32.28 7.15
CA ILE A 245 -41.55 33.22 6.03
C ILE A 245 -42.58 34.31 6.29
N ALA A 246 -42.11 35.53 6.53
CA ALA A 246 -42.95 36.70 6.66
C ALA A 246 -43.67 36.98 5.33
N GLY A 247 -45.01 37.06 5.35
CA GLY A 247 -45.75 37.79 4.31
C GLY A 247 -46.93 37.10 3.62
N LEU A 248 -47.53 36.02 4.13
CA LEU A 248 -48.77 35.47 3.57
C LEU A 248 -49.70 34.97 4.68
N GLU A 249 -50.42 35.92 5.30
CA GLU A 249 -51.63 35.61 6.07
C GLU A 249 -52.78 35.30 5.10
N GLY A 250 -53.34 34.10 5.22
CA GLY A 250 -54.64 33.75 4.66
C GLY A 250 -54.62 33.26 3.22
N LEU A 251 -54.61 31.94 3.03
CA LEU A 251 -55.40 31.20 2.03
C LEU A 251 -55.10 29.69 2.14
N ASP A 252 -56.16 28.89 2.04
CA ASP A 252 -56.25 27.46 2.37
C ASP A 252 -55.18 26.54 1.75
N GLY A 253 -54.74 25.59 2.58
CA GLY A 253 -53.53 24.78 2.44
C GLY A 253 -53.51 23.70 1.35
N THR A 254 -54.31 23.82 0.30
CA THR A 254 -54.33 22.84 -0.80
C THR A 254 -53.78 23.39 -2.12
N ILE A 255 -53.77 24.71 -2.31
CA ILE A 255 -53.36 25.34 -3.59
C ILE A 255 -51.85 25.71 -3.58
N GLN A 256 -51.27 26.06 -2.43
CA GLN A 256 -49.82 26.33 -2.32
C GLN A 256 -48.95 25.08 -2.55
N GLN A 257 -49.47 23.90 -2.19
CA GLN A 257 -48.76 22.63 -2.38
C GLN A 257 -48.76 22.16 -3.85
N LEU A 258 -49.79 22.53 -4.61
CA LEU A 258 -49.78 22.37 -6.07
C LEU A 258 -48.85 23.40 -6.73
N ALA A 259 -48.87 24.66 -6.27
CA ALA A 259 -48.04 25.73 -6.85
C ALA A 259 -46.53 25.47 -6.70
N ALA A 260 -46.08 24.95 -5.55
CA ALA A 260 -44.67 24.61 -5.34
C ALA A 260 -44.16 23.49 -6.28
N HIS A 261 -45.04 22.59 -6.72
CA HIS A 261 -44.71 21.51 -7.66
C HIS A 261 -44.63 21.99 -9.13
N PHE A 262 -45.31 23.09 -9.48
CA PHE A 262 -45.31 23.65 -10.84
C PHE A 262 -44.18 24.67 -11.11
N PHE A 263 -43.65 25.35 -10.09
CA PHE A 263 -42.60 26.37 -10.28
C PHE A 263 -41.15 25.85 -10.30
N SER A 264 -40.91 24.54 -10.15
CA SER A 264 -39.55 23.96 -10.15
C SER A 264 -39.02 23.62 -11.56
N HIS A 265 -39.89 23.42 -12.55
CA HIS A 265 -39.48 23.00 -13.89
C HIS A 265 -40.11 23.87 -14.99
N THR A 266 -39.66 25.12 -15.12
CA THR A 266 -39.65 25.82 -16.41
C THR A 266 -38.62 26.96 -16.39
N VAL A 267 -37.53 26.82 -17.13
CA VAL A 267 -36.75 27.97 -17.60
C VAL A 267 -36.85 28.00 -19.12
N PRO A 268 -37.40 29.06 -19.73
CA PRO A 268 -37.09 29.40 -21.11
C PRO A 268 -36.35 30.74 -21.24
N LEU A 269 -35.24 30.64 -21.98
CA LEU A 269 -34.60 31.56 -22.93
C LEU A 269 -35.13 33.01 -23.17
N GLY A 270 -34.17 33.95 -23.17
CA GLY A 270 -33.93 35.01 -24.20
C GLY A 270 -34.76 36.31 -24.13
N GLY A 271 -34.27 37.54 -24.36
CA GLY A 271 -32.98 38.14 -24.78
C GLY A 271 -33.11 39.69 -24.74
N SER A 272 -32.05 40.51 -24.55
CA SER A 272 -31.28 41.31 -25.56
C SER A 272 -30.68 42.52 -24.79
N LYS A 273 -29.44 43.06 -24.94
CA LYS A 273 -28.72 43.52 -26.16
C LYS A 273 -27.28 44.00 -25.82
N THR A 274 -26.30 43.74 -26.72
CA THR A 274 -25.04 44.47 -27.10
C THR A 274 -23.91 44.70 -26.05
N GLY A 275 -22.61 44.44 -26.28
CA GLY A 275 -21.82 43.95 -27.43
C GLY A 275 -20.29 43.87 -27.15
N ALA A 276 -19.55 43.23 -28.08
CA ALA A 276 -18.08 43.13 -28.33
C ALA A 276 -17.20 42.19 -27.44
N THR A 277 -16.79 40.99 -27.91
CA THR A 277 -15.48 40.53 -28.51
C THR A 277 -14.29 40.57 -27.51
N GLU A 278 -13.46 39.55 -27.19
CA GLU A 278 -12.85 38.40 -27.91
C GLU A 278 -12.39 37.25 -26.97
N ALA A 279 -12.47 36.01 -27.48
CA ALA A 279 -11.61 34.81 -27.39
C ALA A 279 -11.01 34.19 -26.07
N ALA A 280 -11.36 32.90 -25.89
CA ALA A 280 -10.65 31.72 -25.34
C ALA A 280 -10.12 31.77 -23.87
N ASP A 281 -10.24 30.75 -23.01
CA ASP A 281 -10.22 29.30 -23.21
C ASP A 281 -10.82 28.64 -21.93
N ASN A 282 -11.68 27.63 -22.06
CA ASN A 282 -12.33 26.97 -20.92
C ASN A 282 -12.40 25.45 -21.18
N VAL A 283 -11.73 24.66 -20.35
CA VAL A 283 -12.05 23.23 -20.13
C VAL A 283 -12.01 22.99 -18.63
N GLU A 284 -13.18 22.85 -18.03
CA GLU A 284 -13.37 22.37 -16.66
C GLU A 284 -14.24 21.11 -16.68
N MET A 285 -13.84 20.18 -15.82
CA MET A 285 -14.45 18.89 -15.54
C MET A 285 -15.86 19.05 -14.97
N VAL A 286 -16.75 18.10 -15.26
CA VAL A 286 -17.98 17.92 -14.50
C VAL A 286 -18.11 16.46 -14.05
N ASN A 287 -18.15 16.33 -12.73
CA ASN A 287 -18.57 15.18 -11.92
C ASN A 287 -20.08 15.29 -11.62
N GLU A 288 -20.60 14.28 -10.93
CA GLU A 288 -21.95 14.14 -10.30
C GLU A 288 -22.90 13.21 -11.09
N VAL A 289 -23.30 12.02 -10.61
CA VAL A 289 -23.89 11.56 -9.32
C VAL A 289 -25.30 12.09 -9.07
N GLU A 290 -26.30 11.21 -9.11
CA GLU A 290 -27.45 11.01 -8.17
C GLU A 290 -28.60 10.20 -8.82
N PRO A 291 -29.68 9.71 -8.13
CA PRO A 291 -29.93 9.43 -6.69
C PRO A 291 -30.67 8.06 -6.44
N PRO A 292 -31.06 7.72 -5.18
CA PRO A 292 -31.86 6.53 -4.85
C PRO A 292 -33.35 6.82 -4.60
N THR A 293 -34.25 5.84 -4.79
CA THR A 293 -35.64 5.87 -4.29
C THR A 293 -36.12 4.47 -3.87
N THR A 294 -36.82 4.43 -2.74
CA THR A 294 -37.30 3.28 -1.96
C THR A 294 -38.58 2.62 -2.53
N ALA A 295 -38.56 1.29 -2.56
CA ALA A 295 -39.63 0.27 -2.47
C ALA A 295 -41.07 0.55 -2.96
N LEU A 296 -41.47 -0.23 -3.98
CA LEU A 296 -42.80 -0.83 -4.10
C LEU A 296 -42.62 -2.33 -4.42
N LEU A 297 -43.39 -3.20 -3.77
CA LEU A 297 -43.43 -4.65 -4.02
C LEU A 297 -43.89 -4.95 -5.47
N PRO A 298 -43.29 -5.95 -6.13
CA PRO A 298 -44.05 -6.81 -7.01
C PRO A 298 -43.92 -8.29 -6.60
N THR A 299 -45.10 -8.90 -6.49
CA THR A 299 -45.45 -10.27 -6.87
C THR A 299 -44.34 -11.17 -7.42
N ALA A 300 -44.28 -12.38 -6.85
CA ALA A 300 -43.49 -13.53 -7.27
C ALA A 300 -43.27 -13.62 -8.79
N GLY A 301 -42.06 -13.30 -9.22
CA GLY A 301 -41.56 -13.50 -10.58
C GLY A 301 -40.05 -13.72 -10.51
N SER A 302 -39.63 -14.99 -10.64
CA SER A 302 -38.30 -15.45 -11.06
C SER A 302 -37.09 -14.60 -10.62
N ALA A 303 -36.43 -14.98 -9.52
CA ALA A 303 -35.06 -14.56 -9.23
C ALA A 303 -34.15 -15.01 -10.40
N TRP A 304 -33.59 -14.06 -11.13
CA TRP A 304 -32.66 -14.34 -12.21
C TRP A 304 -31.41 -15.02 -11.62
N ARG A 305 -31.18 -16.27 -12.01
CA ARG A 305 -29.96 -17.00 -11.65
C ARG A 305 -28.79 -16.35 -12.40
N LYS A 306 -27.76 -15.86 -11.69
CA LYS A 306 -26.51 -15.44 -12.33
C LYS A 306 -25.95 -16.66 -13.09
N PRO A 307 -25.75 -16.57 -14.42
CA PRO A 307 -25.31 -17.71 -15.22
C PRO A 307 -23.91 -18.17 -14.79
N SER A 308 -23.68 -19.48 -14.80
CA SER A 308 -22.38 -20.06 -14.46
C SER A 308 -21.32 -19.70 -15.52
N ALA A 309 -20.04 -19.85 -15.18
CA ALA A 309 -18.95 -19.56 -16.14
C ALA A 309 -19.11 -20.31 -17.49
N ASP A 310 -19.61 -21.56 -17.46
CA ASP A 310 -19.85 -22.36 -18.67
C ASP A 310 -21.01 -21.82 -19.52
N GLU A 311 -22.07 -21.28 -18.89
CA GLU A 311 -23.20 -20.66 -19.60
C GLU A 311 -22.79 -19.32 -20.22
N LEU A 312 -22.00 -18.51 -19.51
CA LEU A 312 -21.47 -17.24 -20.02
C LEU A 312 -20.59 -17.46 -21.24
N LEU A 313 -19.77 -18.51 -21.25
CA LEU A 313 -18.89 -18.82 -22.37
C LEU A 313 -19.62 -19.47 -23.54
N SER A 314 -20.71 -20.18 -23.27
CA SER A 314 -21.63 -20.66 -24.32
C SER A 314 -22.37 -19.49 -24.99
N ALA A 315 -22.58 -18.39 -24.27
CA ALA A 315 -23.15 -17.15 -24.81
C ALA A 315 -22.14 -16.32 -25.63
N VAL A 316 -20.83 -16.56 -25.50
CA VAL A 316 -19.81 -15.88 -26.33
C VAL A 316 -19.88 -16.34 -27.78
N GLY A 317 -20.15 -17.62 -28.03
CA GLY A 317 -20.23 -18.22 -29.37
C GLY A 317 -21.03 -17.40 -30.41
N PRO A 318 -22.30 -17.02 -30.16
CA PRO A 318 -23.11 -16.24 -31.11
C PRO A 318 -22.68 -14.77 -31.26
N VAL A 319 -21.84 -14.24 -30.37
CA VAL A 319 -21.39 -12.83 -30.39
C VAL A 319 -20.13 -12.66 -31.23
N LEU A 320 -19.41 -13.75 -31.49
CA LEU A 320 -18.19 -13.78 -32.31
C LEU A 320 -18.50 -13.34 -33.75
N SER A 321 -17.88 -12.23 -34.17
CA SER A 321 -18.07 -11.62 -35.49
C SER A 321 -16.74 -11.07 -36.02
N GLU A 322 -16.63 -10.96 -37.35
CA GLU A 322 -15.45 -10.40 -38.03
C GLU A 322 -15.17 -8.93 -37.61
N ALA A 323 -16.21 -8.20 -37.22
CA ALA A 323 -16.11 -6.84 -36.67
C ALA A 323 -15.39 -6.80 -35.31
N LEU A 324 -15.59 -7.80 -34.45
CA LEU A 324 -14.88 -7.89 -33.17
C LEU A 324 -13.43 -8.35 -33.35
N VAL A 325 -13.19 -9.27 -34.28
CA VAL A 325 -11.84 -9.75 -34.62
C VAL A 325 -10.97 -8.61 -35.14
N THR A 326 -11.50 -7.73 -35.99
CA THR A 326 -10.77 -6.55 -36.50
C THR A 326 -10.47 -5.50 -35.44
N GLN A 327 -11.32 -5.36 -34.40
CA GLN A 327 -11.09 -4.42 -33.30
C GLN A 327 -10.09 -4.94 -32.26
N VAL A 328 -10.19 -6.22 -31.91
CA VAL A 328 -9.41 -6.83 -30.82
C VAL A 328 -8.09 -7.40 -31.33
N GLY A 329 -8.12 -8.30 -32.32
CA GLY A 329 -6.96 -8.83 -33.02
C GLY A 329 -5.96 -9.60 -32.16
N ALA A 330 -6.42 -10.37 -31.15
CA ALA A 330 -5.54 -11.03 -30.19
C ALA A 330 -6.11 -12.38 -29.69
N SER A 331 -5.24 -13.22 -29.16
CA SER A 331 -5.57 -14.51 -28.56
C SER A 331 -5.51 -14.46 -27.02
N TYR A 332 -6.56 -14.95 -26.37
CA TYR A 332 -6.72 -14.90 -24.92
C TYR A 332 -6.86 -16.30 -24.32
N GLN A 333 -6.18 -16.51 -23.19
CA GLN A 333 -6.44 -17.64 -22.30
C GLN A 333 -7.06 -17.11 -21.01
N VAL A 334 -8.24 -17.63 -20.65
CA VAL A 334 -8.97 -17.25 -19.43
C VAL A 334 -8.96 -18.43 -18.47
N ASN A 335 -8.29 -18.25 -17.34
CA ASN A 335 -8.19 -19.21 -16.27
C ASN A 335 -9.16 -18.79 -15.15
N ILE A 336 -10.20 -19.58 -14.94
CA ILE A 336 -11.25 -19.30 -13.97
C ILE A 336 -11.03 -20.14 -12.73
N ALA A 337 -10.91 -19.50 -11.57
CA ALA A 337 -10.87 -20.18 -10.28
C ALA A 337 -12.29 -20.52 -9.82
N LEU A 338 -12.61 -21.81 -9.74
CA LEU A 338 -13.91 -22.29 -9.25
C LEU A 338 -13.92 -22.29 -7.70
N PRO A 339 -15.10 -22.21 -7.07
CA PRO A 339 -15.24 -22.32 -5.61
C PRO A 339 -14.71 -23.64 -5.02
N SER A 340 -14.54 -24.67 -5.84
CA SER A 340 -13.97 -25.96 -5.47
C SER A 340 -12.44 -25.96 -5.35
N GLY A 341 -11.76 -24.86 -5.70
CA GLY A 341 -10.29 -24.76 -5.72
C GLY A 341 -9.63 -25.27 -7.00
N THR A 342 -10.41 -25.80 -7.95
CA THR A 342 -9.94 -26.21 -9.28
C THR A 342 -9.97 -25.04 -10.26
N TRP A 343 -9.08 -25.06 -11.24
CA TRP A 343 -9.00 -24.05 -12.30
C TRP A 343 -9.60 -24.61 -13.58
N SER A 344 -10.55 -23.88 -14.17
CA SER A 344 -11.08 -24.17 -15.51
C SER A 344 -10.43 -23.24 -16.52
N THR A 345 -9.76 -23.82 -17.52
CA THR A 345 -9.08 -23.07 -18.58
C THR A 345 -9.95 -22.99 -19.82
N TYR A 346 -10.08 -21.77 -20.35
CA TYR A 346 -10.80 -21.48 -21.58
C TYR A 346 -9.93 -20.65 -22.51
N PHE A 347 -10.22 -20.73 -23.79
CA PHE A 347 -9.56 -19.93 -24.81
C PHE A 347 -10.57 -19.10 -25.58
N ILE A 348 -10.16 -17.88 -25.94
CA ILE A 348 -10.90 -16.98 -26.81
C ILE A 348 -9.89 -16.47 -27.84
N ASP A 349 -9.99 -16.95 -29.06
CA ASP A 349 -9.14 -16.56 -30.18
C ASP A 349 -9.90 -15.55 -31.06
N LEU A 350 -9.43 -14.30 -31.05
CA LEU A 350 -9.93 -13.19 -31.87
C LEU A 350 -8.86 -12.72 -32.85
N SER A 351 -7.96 -13.61 -33.28
CA SER A 351 -6.88 -13.29 -34.22
C SER A 351 -7.25 -13.46 -35.69
N SER A 352 -8.20 -14.36 -36.02
CA SER A 352 -8.53 -14.70 -37.40
C SER A 352 -9.99 -15.10 -37.62
N GLY A 353 -10.53 -14.80 -38.81
CA GLY A 353 -11.88 -15.17 -39.24
C GLY A 353 -12.98 -14.52 -38.38
N SER A 354 -13.99 -15.31 -38.00
CA SER A 354 -15.07 -14.87 -37.10
C SER A 354 -14.73 -15.00 -35.61
N GLY A 355 -13.54 -15.51 -35.27
CA GLY A 355 -13.14 -15.82 -33.89
C GLY A 355 -13.61 -17.20 -33.40
N ARG A 356 -12.91 -17.78 -32.42
CA ARG A 356 -13.22 -19.08 -31.80
C ARG A 356 -13.17 -18.96 -30.28
N ALA A 357 -14.14 -19.54 -29.59
CA ALA A 357 -14.10 -19.66 -28.13
C ALA A 357 -14.42 -21.10 -27.72
N GLY A 358 -13.75 -21.60 -26.67
CA GLY A 358 -13.95 -22.98 -26.22
C GLY A 358 -13.28 -23.31 -24.90
N ARG A 359 -13.53 -24.53 -24.42
CA ARG A 359 -12.85 -25.11 -23.26
C ARG A 359 -11.49 -25.67 -23.66
N GLY A 360 -10.48 -25.42 -22.83
CA GLY A 360 -9.11 -25.91 -23.04
C GLY A 360 -8.09 -24.80 -23.31
N VAL A 361 -6.88 -25.23 -23.63
CA VAL A 361 -5.75 -24.35 -23.96
C VAL A 361 -5.85 -23.96 -25.44
N PRO A 362 -5.54 -22.69 -25.82
CA PRO A 362 -5.53 -22.30 -27.23
C PRO A 362 -4.57 -23.15 -28.06
N GLU A 363 -4.89 -23.39 -29.34
CA GLU A 363 -4.05 -24.14 -30.30
C GLU A 363 -2.73 -23.40 -30.65
N GLY A 364 -2.55 -22.16 -30.17
CA GLY A 364 -1.36 -21.31 -30.34
C GLY A 364 -0.89 -20.65 -29.02
N ARG A 365 0.17 -19.82 -29.09
CA ARG A 365 0.63 -19.07 -27.90
C ARG A 365 -0.36 -17.93 -27.60
N PRO A 366 -0.93 -17.85 -26.38
CA PRO A 366 -1.81 -16.76 -26.01
C PRO A 366 -1.02 -15.45 -25.85
N ASP A 367 -1.55 -14.35 -26.38
CA ASP A 367 -1.00 -13.01 -26.20
C ASP A 367 -1.26 -12.48 -24.78
N VAL A 368 -2.38 -12.91 -24.18
CA VAL A 368 -2.81 -12.52 -22.85
C VAL A 368 -3.37 -13.71 -22.08
N ILE A 369 -2.91 -13.90 -20.85
CA ILE A 369 -3.46 -14.86 -19.89
C ILE A 369 -4.15 -14.07 -18.77
N LEU A 370 -5.44 -14.34 -18.59
CA LEU A 370 -6.30 -13.71 -17.59
C LEU A 370 -6.62 -14.73 -16.49
N GLU A 371 -6.38 -14.36 -15.24
CA GLU A 371 -6.74 -15.19 -14.08
C GLU A 371 -7.78 -14.44 -13.23
N VAL A 372 -8.93 -15.07 -12.99
CA VAL A 372 -10.09 -14.43 -12.35
C VAL A 372 -10.94 -15.46 -11.61
N ALA A 373 -11.58 -15.05 -10.52
CA ALA A 373 -12.54 -15.91 -9.81
C ALA A 373 -13.91 -15.92 -10.52
N GLU A 374 -14.63 -17.04 -10.47
CA GLU A 374 -15.94 -17.19 -11.13
C GLU A 374 -16.93 -16.06 -10.76
N LYS A 375 -16.97 -15.66 -9.49
CA LYS A 375 -17.84 -14.57 -9.01
C LYS A 375 -17.50 -13.21 -9.64
N ASP A 376 -16.21 -12.88 -9.73
CA ASP A 376 -15.75 -11.58 -10.22
C ASP A 376 -15.84 -11.55 -11.75
N LEU A 377 -15.75 -12.72 -12.40
CA LEU A 377 -16.04 -12.88 -13.82
C LEU A 377 -17.52 -12.63 -14.13
N GLN A 378 -18.44 -13.16 -13.32
CA GLN A 378 -19.87 -12.87 -13.48
C GLN A 378 -20.16 -11.37 -13.38
N ASP A 379 -19.54 -10.70 -12.41
CA ASP A 379 -19.70 -9.26 -12.22
C ASP A 379 -19.03 -8.45 -13.36
N LEU A 380 -17.97 -8.98 -13.97
CA LEU A 380 -17.33 -8.40 -15.15
C LEU A 380 -18.24 -8.50 -16.39
N PHE A 381 -18.88 -9.65 -16.60
CA PHE A 381 -19.81 -9.87 -17.71
C PHE A 381 -21.17 -9.20 -17.51
N SER A 382 -21.65 -9.02 -16.27
CA SER A 382 -22.86 -8.24 -15.99
C SER A 382 -22.64 -6.73 -16.12
N GLY A 383 -21.38 -6.28 -16.10
CA GLY A 383 -20.99 -4.88 -16.14
C GLY A 383 -21.03 -4.18 -14.78
N ASP A 384 -21.22 -4.94 -13.69
CA ASP A 384 -21.16 -4.43 -12.32
C ASP A 384 -19.72 -4.12 -11.90
N LEU A 385 -18.75 -4.82 -12.50
CA LEU A 385 -17.32 -4.63 -12.26
C LEU A 385 -16.61 -4.21 -13.57
N ARG A 386 -15.95 -3.04 -13.57
CA ARG A 386 -15.13 -2.60 -14.72
C ARG A 386 -13.79 -3.35 -14.78
N PRO A 387 -13.28 -3.72 -15.97
CA PRO A 387 -12.01 -4.46 -16.11
C PRO A 387 -10.81 -3.77 -15.45
N LEU A 388 -10.68 -2.45 -15.62
CA LEU A 388 -9.60 -1.67 -15.00
C LEU A 388 -9.66 -1.71 -13.47
N ASN A 389 -10.86 -1.64 -12.90
CA ASN A 389 -11.06 -1.71 -11.45
C ASN A 389 -10.75 -3.11 -10.91
N ALA A 390 -11.12 -4.16 -11.66
CA ALA A 390 -10.80 -5.54 -11.31
C ALA A 390 -9.28 -5.78 -11.29
N TYR A 391 -8.56 -5.21 -12.25
CA TYR A 391 -7.09 -5.27 -12.31
C TYR A 391 -6.44 -4.51 -11.15
N MET A 392 -6.81 -3.25 -10.94
CA MET A 392 -6.24 -2.40 -9.88
C MET A 392 -6.53 -2.93 -8.46
N SER A 393 -7.65 -3.65 -8.28
CA SER A 393 -7.99 -4.29 -7.01
C SER A 393 -7.37 -5.68 -6.82
N GLY A 394 -6.64 -6.20 -7.80
CA GLY A 394 -6.00 -7.51 -7.77
C GLY A 394 -6.95 -8.70 -7.98
N LYS A 395 -8.23 -8.43 -8.30
CA LYS A 395 -9.26 -9.46 -8.56
C LYS A 395 -9.15 -10.10 -9.94
N LEU A 396 -8.57 -9.36 -10.89
CA LEU A 396 -8.23 -9.82 -12.23
C LEU A 396 -6.71 -9.72 -12.38
N GLN A 397 -6.03 -10.84 -12.53
CA GLN A 397 -4.60 -10.86 -12.82
C GLN A 397 -4.40 -11.01 -14.33
N VAL A 398 -3.52 -10.19 -14.89
CA VAL A 398 -3.22 -10.16 -16.32
C VAL A 398 -1.75 -10.48 -16.51
N LYS A 399 -1.44 -11.49 -17.31
CA LYS A 399 -0.08 -11.84 -17.75
C LYS A 399 -0.02 -11.69 -19.27
N GLY A 400 0.76 -10.72 -19.76
CA GLY A 400 0.83 -10.37 -21.19
C GLY A 400 0.72 -8.86 -21.40
N ASP A 401 0.28 -8.45 -22.59
CA ASP A 401 0.04 -7.02 -22.89
C ASP A 401 -1.27 -6.55 -22.26
N LEU A 402 -1.17 -5.59 -21.32
CA LEU A 402 -2.31 -5.00 -20.64
C LEU A 402 -3.25 -4.27 -21.59
N HIS A 403 -2.74 -3.64 -22.66
CA HIS A 403 -3.57 -2.90 -23.60
C HIS A 403 -4.49 -3.85 -24.38
N LEU A 404 -3.97 -5.02 -24.78
CA LEU A 404 -4.76 -6.08 -25.39
C LEU A 404 -5.74 -6.69 -24.39
N ALA A 405 -5.36 -6.84 -23.12
CA ALA A 405 -6.25 -7.33 -22.08
C ALA A 405 -7.50 -6.45 -21.90
N LEU A 406 -7.35 -5.12 -21.96
CA LEU A 406 -8.46 -4.18 -21.81
C LEU A 406 -9.39 -4.15 -23.03
N LYS A 407 -8.89 -4.46 -24.24
CA LYS A 407 -9.73 -4.56 -25.44
C LYS A 407 -10.77 -5.68 -25.37
N LEU A 408 -10.58 -6.67 -24.50
CA LEU A 408 -11.59 -7.72 -24.26
C LEU A 408 -12.92 -7.13 -23.72
N GLU A 409 -12.92 -5.90 -23.19
CA GLU A 409 -14.14 -5.19 -22.81
C GLU A 409 -15.12 -5.00 -23.97
N GLU A 410 -14.63 -4.84 -25.20
CA GLU A 410 -15.50 -4.68 -26.38
C GLU A 410 -16.32 -5.96 -26.64
N LEU A 411 -15.77 -7.14 -26.33
CA LEU A 411 -16.51 -8.40 -26.37
C LEU A 411 -17.60 -8.44 -25.30
N VAL A 412 -17.34 -7.91 -24.10
CA VAL A 412 -18.34 -7.81 -23.02
C VAL A 412 -19.46 -6.82 -23.41
N LYS A 413 -19.11 -5.70 -24.05
CA LYS A 413 -20.09 -4.73 -24.58
C LYS A 413 -20.96 -5.36 -25.67
N ALA A 414 -20.37 -6.10 -26.60
CA ALA A 414 -21.11 -6.80 -27.65
C ALA A 414 -22.04 -7.89 -27.09
N MET A 415 -21.60 -8.62 -26.06
CA MET A 415 -22.45 -9.58 -25.33
C MET A 415 -23.67 -8.92 -24.69
N LYS A 416 -23.49 -7.72 -24.12
CA LYS A 416 -24.57 -6.95 -23.51
C LYS A 416 -25.57 -6.42 -24.53
N GLN A 417 -25.13 -6.11 -25.75
CA GLN A 417 -26.00 -5.65 -26.83
C GLN A 417 -26.84 -6.77 -27.43
N HIS A 418 -26.37 -8.02 -27.34
CA HIS A 418 -27.08 -9.22 -27.82
C HIS A 418 -28.02 -9.87 -26.78
N ARG A 419 -28.11 -9.31 -25.58
CA ARG A 419 -28.96 -9.76 -24.48
C ARG A 419 -30.09 -8.78 -24.24
#